data_AF-A0A925FRS8-F1
#
_entry.id   AF-A0A925FRS8-F1
#
_cell.length_a   1.000
_cell.length_b   1.000
_cell.length_c   1.000
_cell.angle_alpha   90.00
_cell.angle_beta   90.00
_cell.angle_gamma   90.00
#
_symmetry.space_group_name_H-M   'P 1'
#
loop_
_entity.id
_entity.type
_entity.pdbx_description
1 polymer ?
#
loop_
_entity_poly.entity_id
_entity_poly.type
_entity_poly.pdbx_seq_one_letter_code
_entity_poly.pdbx_strand_id
1 'polypeptide(L)'
;MRILLMAFSISILTLSASAQSKSEFKYPEDIADSSRKSFAKEFKQGKILYAISCGKCHNKSANGKELIPDFSLPQLMDYEMRIYPQHVEELPDSKLADGELQKIIVFLRYKNRSGYTIHPAPKQ
;
A
#
# COMPACT_ATOMS: atom_id res chain seq x y z
N MET A 1 -13.30 58.73 -24.35
CA MET A 1 -12.95 57.48 -25.07
C MET A 1 -12.32 56.48 -24.10
N ARG A 2 -12.79 56.27 -22.87
CA ARG A 2 -13.89 55.37 -22.44
C ARG A 2 -13.88 53.90 -22.92
N ILE A 3 -12.96 53.47 -23.78
CA ILE A 3 -12.95 52.09 -24.31
C ILE A 3 -11.59 51.37 -24.15
N LEU A 4 -10.54 52.05 -23.73
CA LEU A 4 -9.21 51.45 -23.51
C LEU A 4 -8.93 51.05 -22.04
N LEU A 5 -9.99 50.75 -21.28
CA LEU A 5 -9.91 50.25 -19.90
C LEU A 5 -10.50 48.83 -19.74
N MET A 6 -10.87 48.15 -20.82
CA MET A 6 -11.60 46.87 -20.79
C MET A 6 -10.91 45.72 -21.54
N ALA A 7 -9.58 45.69 -21.60
CA ALA A 7 -8.86 44.60 -22.30
C ALA A 7 -7.67 44.03 -21.53
N PHE A 8 -7.60 44.25 -20.21
CA PHE A 8 -6.59 43.63 -19.34
C PHE A 8 -7.23 42.77 -18.25
N SER A 9 -8.36 42.14 -18.58
CA SER A 9 -9.12 41.27 -17.65
C SER A 9 -9.25 39.83 -18.12
N ILE A 10 -8.50 39.40 -19.14
CA ILE A 10 -8.68 38.07 -19.70
C ILE A 10 -7.37 37.28 -19.67
N SER A 11 -7.46 36.14 -18.98
CA SER A 11 -6.58 34.97 -19.05
C SER A 11 -5.36 34.93 -18.13
N ILE A 12 -5.62 34.93 -16.82
CA ILE A 12 -4.89 34.00 -15.94
C ILE A 12 -5.44 32.61 -16.27
N LEU A 13 -4.85 31.97 -17.28
CA LEU A 13 -5.12 30.58 -17.63
C LEU A 13 -4.49 29.74 -16.51
N THR A 14 -5.28 29.35 -15.53
CA THR A 14 -4.88 28.38 -14.51
C THR A 14 -4.69 27.03 -15.18
N LEU A 15 -3.45 26.78 -15.62
CA LEU A 15 -3.00 25.47 -16.07
C LEU A 15 -2.91 24.56 -14.84
N SER A 16 -4.05 24.06 -14.37
CA SER A 16 -4.12 22.96 -13.41
C SER A 16 -3.66 21.71 -14.15
N ALA A 17 -2.34 21.52 -14.25
CA ALA A 17 -1.76 20.26 -14.66
C ALA A 17 -2.13 19.22 -13.59
N SER A 18 -3.25 18.53 -13.78
CA SER A 18 -3.62 17.36 -13.00
C SER A 18 -2.63 16.24 -13.33
N ALA A 19 -1.45 16.27 -12.70
CA ALA A 19 -0.53 15.16 -12.71
C ALA A 19 -1.24 13.97 -12.06
N GLN A 20 -1.80 13.09 -12.88
CA GLN A 20 -2.50 11.90 -12.43
C GLN A 20 -1.49 10.99 -11.74
N SER A 21 -1.46 11.02 -10.40
CA SER A 21 -0.55 10.21 -9.61
C SER A 21 -0.83 8.74 -9.93
N LYS A 22 0.19 8.00 -10.37
CA LYS A 22 0.09 6.54 -10.52
C LYS A 22 -0.39 5.96 -9.19
N SER A 23 -1.46 5.17 -9.20
CA SER A 23 -2.00 4.52 -8.00
C SER A 23 -0.91 3.69 -7.31
N GLU A 24 -0.84 3.77 -5.99
CA GLU A 24 0.10 2.98 -5.17
C GLU A 24 -0.26 1.47 -5.15
N PHE A 25 -1.46 1.14 -5.61
CA PHE A 25 -2.02 -0.20 -5.55
C PHE A 25 -2.88 -0.52 -6.78
N LYS A 26 -3.10 -1.83 -6.96
CA LYS A 26 -4.10 -2.35 -7.90
C LYS A 26 -5.35 -2.75 -7.14
N TYR A 27 -6.52 -2.36 -7.63
CA TYR A 27 -7.77 -2.86 -7.10
C TYR A 27 -7.92 -4.36 -7.38
N PRO A 28 -8.62 -5.12 -6.51
CA PRO A 28 -9.13 -6.44 -6.88
C PRO A 28 -9.97 -6.34 -8.16
N GLU A 29 -9.94 -7.38 -8.99
CA GLU A 29 -10.59 -7.39 -10.31
C GLU A 29 -12.12 -7.18 -10.22
N ASP A 30 -12.73 -7.64 -9.14
CA ASP A 30 -14.17 -7.71 -8.88
C ASP A 30 -14.67 -6.68 -7.86
N ILE A 31 -13.85 -5.70 -7.47
CA ILE A 31 -14.27 -4.73 -6.45
C ILE A 31 -15.37 -3.80 -6.97
N ALA A 32 -16.50 -3.76 -6.25
CA ALA A 32 -17.58 -2.81 -6.52
C ALA A 32 -17.10 -1.36 -6.33
N ASP A 33 -17.62 -0.43 -7.14
CA ASP A 33 -17.26 0.99 -7.04
C ASP A 33 -17.54 1.59 -5.66
N SER A 34 -18.64 1.17 -5.02
CA SER A 34 -19.00 1.57 -3.65
C SER A 34 -17.96 1.16 -2.60
N SER A 35 -17.21 0.09 -2.84
CA SER A 35 -16.19 -0.44 -1.92
C SER A 35 -14.78 0.10 -2.20
N ARG A 36 -14.55 0.82 -3.30
CA ARG A 36 -13.22 1.33 -3.65
C ARG A 36 -12.65 2.30 -2.61
N LYS A 37 -13.51 3.11 -1.98
CA LYS A 37 -13.10 4.07 -0.95
C LYS A 37 -12.71 3.38 0.35
N SER A 38 -13.48 2.38 0.79
CA SER A 38 -13.13 1.60 1.98
C SER A 38 -11.84 0.80 1.74
N PHE A 39 -11.72 0.15 0.59
CA PHE A 39 -10.48 -0.55 0.21
C PHE A 39 -9.25 0.37 0.25
N ALA A 40 -9.33 1.56 -0.35
CA ALA A 40 -8.22 2.49 -0.34
C ALA A 40 -7.85 2.95 1.09
N LYS A 41 -8.84 3.06 1.99
CA LYS A 41 -8.61 3.36 3.40
C LYS A 41 -7.88 2.19 4.09
N GLU A 42 -8.35 0.96 3.90
CA GLU A 42 -7.74 -0.22 4.51
C GLU A 42 -6.33 -0.48 4.00
N PHE A 43 -6.10 -0.31 2.69
CA PHE A 43 -4.78 -0.39 2.09
C PHE A 43 -3.79 0.59 2.76
N LYS A 44 -4.21 1.85 2.95
CA LYS A 44 -3.39 2.88 3.60
C LYS A 44 -3.12 2.57 5.07
N GLN A 45 -4.13 2.08 5.79
CA GLN A 45 -3.97 1.64 7.18
C GLN A 45 -2.99 0.46 7.27
N GLY A 46 -3.14 -0.53 6.39
CA GLY A 46 -2.25 -1.68 6.28
C GLY A 46 -0.80 -1.29 6.02
N LYS A 47 -0.56 -0.30 5.15
CA LYS A 47 0.78 0.24 4.88
C LYS A 47 1.43 0.80 6.15
N ILE A 48 0.67 1.56 6.95
CA ILE A 48 1.18 2.15 8.20
C ILE A 48 1.47 1.05 9.23
N LEU A 49 0.53 0.12 9.42
CA LEU A 49 0.67 -1.02 10.33
C LEU A 49 1.87 -1.89 9.96
N TYR A 50 2.04 -2.18 8.66
CA TYR A 50 3.20 -2.91 8.16
C TYR A 50 4.51 -2.19 8.53
N ALA A 51 4.60 -0.88 8.31
CA ALA A 51 5.82 -0.12 8.54
C ALA A 51 6.27 -0.19 10.02
N ILE A 52 5.33 -0.15 10.96
CA ILE A 52 5.64 -0.16 12.40
C ILE A 52 5.85 -1.57 12.97
N SER A 53 5.17 -2.59 12.42
CA SER A 53 5.17 -3.95 12.97
C SER A 53 6.08 -4.93 12.23
N CYS A 54 6.16 -4.83 10.90
CA CYS A 54 6.83 -5.84 10.05
C CYS A 54 8.04 -5.26 9.29
N GLY A 55 7.99 -3.98 8.92
CA GLY A 55 8.95 -3.33 8.04
C GLY A 55 10.38 -3.37 8.57
N LYS A 56 10.56 -3.28 9.90
CA LYS A 56 11.88 -3.31 10.55
C LYS A 56 12.67 -4.60 10.26
N CYS A 57 11.99 -5.73 10.12
CA CYS A 57 12.62 -7.02 9.86
C CYS A 57 12.66 -7.38 8.37
N HIS A 58 11.67 -6.92 7.60
CA HIS A 58 11.46 -7.38 6.22
C HIS A 58 11.91 -6.40 5.13
N ASN A 59 11.99 -5.10 5.42
CA ASN A 59 12.42 -4.13 4.42
C ASN A 59 13.88 -4.37 4.04
N LYS A 60 14.18 -4.16 2.76
CA LYS A 60 15.56 -4.14 2.25
C LYS A 60 15.92 -2.75 1.77
N SER A 61 16.99 -2.19 2.30
CA SER A 61 17.56 -0.95 1.78
C SER A 61 18.33 -1.23 0.48
N ALA A 62 17.94 -0.56 -0.60
CA ALA A 62 18.63 -0.61 -1.89
C ALA A 62 18.55 0.74 -2.60
N ASN A 63 19.68 1.26 -3.09
CA ASN A 63 19.76 2.54 -3.82
C ASN A 63 19.09 3.72 -3.08
N GLY A 64 19.28 3.79 -1.76
CA GLY A 64 18.69 4.85 -0.91
C GLY A 64 17.17 4.75 -0.74
N LYS A 65 16.55 3.62 -1.10
CA LYS A 65 15.11 3.37 -0.93
C LYS A 65 14.89 2.09 -0.12
N GLU A 66 13.82 2.07 0.68
CA GLU A 66 13.35 0.84 1.29
C GLU A 66 12.48 0.05 0.31
N LEU A 67 12.84 -1.20 0.08
CA LEU A 67 12.09 -2.16 -0.71
C LEU A 67 11.29 -3.06 0.22
N ILE A 68 9.98 -3.05 0.04
CA ILE A 68 9.05 -3.95 0.72
C ILE A 68 8.98 -5.25 -0.09
N PRO A 69 9.18 -6.43 0.52
CA PRO A 69 9.13 -7.70 -0.20
C PRO A 69 7.79 -7.95 -0.90
N ASP A 70 7.89 -8.68 -2.00
CA ASP A 70 6.79 -9.25 -2.75
C ASP A 70 6.49 -10.65 -2.23
N PHE A 71 5.60 -10.75 -1.25
CA PHE A 71 5.14 -12.03 -0.71
C PHE A 71 4.23 -12.74 -1.71
N SER A 72 4.35 -14.07 -1.78
CA SER A 72 3.41 -14.91 -2.51
C SER A 72 2.10 -15.09 -1.72
N LEU A 73 1.00 -15.45 -2.41
CA LEU A 73 -0.27 -15.72 -1.73
C LEU A 73 -0.15 -16.83 -0.68
N PRO A 74 0.54 -17.97 -0.94
CA PRO A 74 0.77 -18.98 0.10
C PRO A 74 1.48 -18.42 1.33
N GLN A 75 2.52 -17.60 1.17
CA GLN A 75 3.22 -16.98 2.31
C GLN A 75 2.31 -16.08 3.14
N LEU A 76 1.40 -15.32 2.49
CA LEU A 76 0.44 -14.48 3.19
C LEU A 76 -0.61 -15.32 3.93
N MET A 77 -1.09 -16.41 3.33
CA MET A 77 -2.04 -17.33 3.95
C MET A 77 -1.42 -18.06 5.15
N ASP A 78 -0.19 -18.55 5.01
CA ASP A 78 0.57 -19.16 6.10
C ASP A 78 0.73 -18.19 7.29
N TYR A 79 0.99 -16.92 6.98
CA TYR A 79 1.11 -15.88 8.00
C TYR A 79 -0.23 -15.56 8.66
N GLU A 80 -1.33 -15.51 7.91
CA GLU A 80 -2.69 -15.37 8.43
C GLU A 80 -3.07 -16.51 9.37
N MET A 81 -2.63 -17.74 9.06
CA MET A 81 -2.78 -18.92 9.91
C MET A 81 -1.81 -18.95 11.10
N ARG A 82 -0.94 -17.95 11.24
CA ARG A 82 0.07 -17.80 12.32
C ARG A 82 0.95 -19.02 12.52
N ILE A 83 1.29 -19.74 11.44
CA ILE A 83 2.06 -21.00 11.52
C ILE A 83 3.57 -20.82 11.74
N TYR A 84 4.06 -19.57 11.75
CA TYR A 84 5.47 -19.22 11.92
C TYR A 84 5.79 -18.91 13.38
N PRO A 85 6.46 -19.82 14.13
CA PRO A 85 6.68 -19.66 15.56
C PRO A 85 7.42 -18.36 15.91
N GLN A 86 8.40 -17.97 15.08
CA GLN A 86 9.17 -16.75 15.26
C GLN A 86 8.32 -15.47 15.26
N HIS A 87 7.17 -15.49 14.58
CA HIS A 87 6.25 -14.36 14.56
C HIS A 87 5.28 -14.39 15.74
N VAL A 88 4.92 -15.58 16.24
CA VAL A 88 4.01 -15.70 17.39
C VAL A 88 4.65 -15.11 18.65
N GLU A 89 5.96 -15.32 18.84
CA GLU A 89 6.70 -14.78 19.98
C GLU A 89 6.89 -13.26 19.89
N GLU A 90 7.25 -12.75 18.71
CA GLU A 90 7.55 -11.33 18.52
C GLU A 90 6.28 -10.47 18.32
N LEU A 91 5.26 -11.03 17.69
CA LEU A 91 4.00 -10.37 17.32
C LEU A 91 2.78 -11.21 17.79
N PRO A 92 2.61 -11.42 19.11
CA PRO A 92 1.41 -12.05 19.65
C PRO A 92 0.18 -11.18 19.36
N ASP A 93 -1.01 -11.77 19.47
CA ASP A 93 -2.29 -11.09 19.18
C ASP A 93 -2.50 -9.81 20.00
N SER A 94 -1.87 -9.72 21.18
CA SER A 94 -1.87 -8.51 22.02
C SER A 94 -1.11 -7.33 21.40
N LYS A 95 -0.23 -7.58 20.43
CA LYS A 95 0.53 -6.55 19.68
C LYS A 95 -0.03 -6.30 18.28
N LEU A 96 -0.65 -7.29 17.66
CA LEU A 96 -1.25 -7.16 16.34
C LEU A 96 -2.53 -8.00 16.26
N ALA A 97 -3.67 -7.32 16.36
CA ALA A 97 -4.97 -7.96 16.29
C ALA A 97 -5.29 -8.45 14.87
N ASP A 98 -6.16 -9.44 14.73
CA ASP A 98 -6.49 -10.04 13.43
C ASP A 98 -7.03 -9.03 12.41
N GLY A 99 -7.85 -8.07 12.87
CA GLY A 99 -8.36 -7.00 12.01
C GLY A 99 -7.27 -6.05 11.49
N GLU A 100 -6.17 -5.90 12.22
CA GLU A 100 -5.01 -5.12 11.81
C GLU A 100 -4.11 -5.94 10.86
N LEU A 101 -3.91 -7.22 11.19
CA LEU A 101 -3.22 -8.18 10.33
C LEU A 101 -3.87 -8.25 8.95
N GLN A 102 -5.20 -8.32 8.89
CA GLN A 102 -5.91 -8.35 7.62
C GLN A 102 -5.66 -7.11 6.76
N LYS A 103 -5.51 -5.94 7.37
CA LYS A 103 -5.16 -4.71 6.65
C LYS A 103 -3.73 -4.77 6.12
N ILE A 104 -2.79 -5.31 6.88
CA ILE A 104 -1.43 -5.58 6.42
C ILE A 104 -1.44 -6.53 5.21
N ILE A 105 -2.22 -7.61 5.26
CA ILE A 105 -2.36 -8.57 4.15
C ILE A 105 -2.94 -7.88 2.91
N VAL A 106 -3.99 -7.06 3.05
CA VAL A 106 -4.53 -6.24 1.95
C VAL A 106 -3.45 -5.35 1.35
N PHE A 107 -2.67 -4.66 2.18
CA PHE A 107 -1.56 -3.85 1.71
C PHE A 107 -0.52 -4.66 0.92
N LEU A 108 -0.02 -5.76 1.50
CA LEU A 108 1.03 -6.57 0.88
C LEU A 108 0.58 -7.26 -0.41
N ARG A 109 -0.69 -7.67 -0.48
CA ARG A 109 -1.27 -8.32 -1.66
C ARG A 109 -1.43 -7.38 -2.85
N TYR A 110 -1.81 -6.13 -2.59
CA TYR A 110 -2.26 -5.21 -3.65
C TYR A 110 -1.28 -4.06 -3.94
N LYS A 111 -0.19 -3.93 -3.16
CA LYS A 111 0.85 -2.92 -3.46
C LYS A 111 1.48 -3.20 -4.82
N ASN A 112 2.03 -2.15 -5.43
CA ASN A 112 2.90 -2.35 -6.59
C ASN A 112 4.09 -3.25 -6.23
N ARG A 113 4.46 -4.13 -7.16
CA ARG A 113 5.56 -5.07 -6.98
C ARG A 113 6.89 -4.34 -6.93
N SER A 114 7.73 -4.71 -5.95
CA SER A 114 9.08 -4.15 -5.80
C SER A 114 10.12 -4.93 -6.61
N GLY A 115 9.79 -6.16 -7.04
CA GLY A 115 10.73 -7.09 -7.67
C GLY A 115 11.67 -7.76 -6.66
N TYR A 116 11.54 -7.46 -5.36
CA TYR A 116 12.29 -8.11 -4.29
C TYR A 116 11.41 -9.16 -3.61
N THR A 117 11.78 -10.43 -3.68
CA THR A 117 11.07 -11.54 -3.02
C THR A 117 11.88 -12.06 -1.83
N ILE A 118 11.20 -12.67 -0.86
CA ILE A 118 11.84 -13.42 0.23
C ILE A 118 11.52 -14.91 0.11
N HIS A 119 12.50 -15.75 0.40
CA HIS A 119 12.41 -17.22 0.43
C HIS A 119 12.19 -17.69 1.89
N PRO A 120 11.54 -18.85 2.14
CA PRO A 120 11.61 -20.08 1.34
C PRO A 120 10.45 -20.25 0.37
N ALA A 121 10.70 -20.97 -0.72
CA ALA A 121 9.62 -21.48 -1.58
C ALA A 121 8.62 -22.32 -0.75
N PRO A 122 7.36 -22.47 -1.20
CA PRO A 122 6.47 -23.47 -0.61
C PRO A 122 7.19 -24.82 -0.62
N LYS A 123 7.17 -25.54 0.50
CA LYS A 123 7.44 -26.98 0.43
C LYS A 123 6.38 -27.56 -0.50
N GLN A 124 6.84 -28.19 -1.58
CA GLN A 124 6.02 -28.94 -2.52
C GLN A 124 5.16 -29.97 -1.78
#